data_AF-A0A8T5SYZ2-F1
#
_entry.id   AF-A0A8T5SYZ2-F1
#
_cell.length_a   1.000
_cell.length_b   1.000
_cell.length_c   1.000
_cell.angle_alpha   90.00
_cell.angle_beta   90.00
_cell.angle_gamma   90.00
#
_symmetry.space_group_name_H-M   'P 1'
#
loop_
_entity.id
_entity.type
_entity.pdbx_description
1 polymer ?
#
loop_
_entity_poly.entity_id
_entity_poly.type
_entity_poly.pdbx_seq_one_letter_code
_entity_poly.pdbx_strand_id
1 'polypeptide(L)'
;MNEEEFIEFFTQIEKLKTTIRHSWTSDKNRKESTAEHSWMLSMLALISLPKLGDNVDGLRILKLSIVHDFTEALAGDIPTHDQTDADDKQKNERAAKEKMLSNLPDDIAKEIDDLWEEYEAQETRESKIVKALDKIEVGFQHNTADFSTWNDEDKGYPINYAEKYSEIDPFLKELNRINMNWRKKKLSDGK
;
A
#
# COMPACT_ATOMS: atom_id res chain seq x y z
N MET A 1 26.09 11.70 5.98
CA MET A 1 24.89 12.53 5.80
C MET A 1 25.14 13.87 6.41
N ASN A 2 25.13 14.93 5.62
CA ASN A 2 24.96 16.27 6.16
C ASN A 2 23.45 16.53 6.40
N GLU A 3 23.12 17.58 7.13
CA GLU A 3 21.73 17.90 7.48
C GLU A 3 20.88 18.28 6.25
N GLU A 4 21.50 18.82 5.20
CA GLU A 4 20.83 19.22 3.96
C GLU A 4 20.35 18.00 3.16
N GLU A 5 21.19 16.97 3.01
CA GLU A 5 20.87 15.68 2.39
C GLU A 5 19.68 14.99 3.08
N PHE A 6 19.68 15.01 4.41
CA PHE A 6 18.57 14.47 5.21
C PHE A 6 17.27 15.22 4.94
N ILE A 7 17.31 16.55 4.97
CA ILE A 7 16.14 17.40 4.70
C ILE A 7 15.62 17.19 3.27
N GLU A 8 16.51 17.03 2.28
CA GLU A 8 16.12 16.80 0.88
C GLU A 8 15.35 15.48 0.73
N PHE A 9 15.82 14.39 1.35
CA PHE A 9 15.08 13.12 1.34
C PHE A 9 13.66 13.27 1.90
N PHE A 10 13.51 13.93 3.07
CA PHE A 10 12.20 14.15 3.65
C PHE A 10 11.33 15.12 2.85
N THR A 11 11.93 16.09 2.15
CA THR A 11 11.22 16.98 1.22
C THR A 11 10.64 16.21 0.04
N GLN A 12 11.33 15.15 -0.41
CA GLN A 12 10.81 14.26 -1.43
C GLN A 12 9.70 13.37 -0.87
N ILE A 13 9.92 12.72 0.28
CA ILE A 13 8.91 11.87 0.94
C ILE A 13 7.62 12.63 1.28
N GLU A 14 7.73 13.90 1.65
CA GLU A 14 6.57 14.76 1.97
C GLU A 14 5.54 14.80 0.84
N LYS A 15 5.98 14.67 -0.43
CA LYS A 15 5.11 14.66 -1.61
C LYS A 15 4.06 13.56 -1.59
N LEU A 16 4.30 12.45 -0.87
CA LEU A 16 3.30 11.38 -0.66
C LEU A 16 2.01 11.90 -0.01
N LYS A 17 2.05 13.02 0.73
CA LYS A 17 0.85 13.67 1.29
C LYS A 17 -0.03 14.31 0.20
N THR A 18 0.54 14.56 -0.96
CA THR A 18 -0.13 15.18 -2.12
C THR A 18 -0.24 14.24 -3.33
N THR A 19 0.42 13.08 -3.29
CA THR A 19 0.16 11.98 -4.22
C THR A 19 -1.20 11.39 -3.89
N ILE A 20 -2.23 11.76 -4.66
CA ILE A 20 -3.62 11.36 -4.42
C ILE A 20 -3.91 10.01 -5.07
N ARG A 21 -4.46 9.09 -4.29
CA ARG A 21 -4.91 7.77 -4.73
C ARG A 21 -6.32 7.79 -5.29
N HIS A 22 -6.70 6.73 -5.98
CA HIS A 22 -8.07 6.57 -6.50
C HIS A 22 -9.13 6.60 -5.38
N SER A 23 -8.84 5.92 -4.27
CA SER A 23 -9.75 5.68 -3.15
C SER A 23 -10.24 6.98 -2.49
N TRP A 24 -11.52 6.99 -2.13
CA TRP A 24 -12.13 8.06 -1.35
C TRP A 24 -11.99 7.79 0.14
N THR A 25 -11.89 8.85 0.94
CA THR A 25 -11.97 8.75 2.40
C THR A 25 -13.42 8.64 2.87
N SER A 26 -13.65 8.53 4.19
CA SER A 26 -15.00 8.62 4.75
C SER A 26 -15.64 10.01 4.53
N ASP A 27 -14.84 11.04 4.26
CA ASP A 27 -15.35 12.29 3.68
C ASP A 27 -15.45 12.14 2.17
N LYS A 28 -16.69 12.13 1.67
CA LYS A 28 -17.02 11.99 0.25
C LYS A 28 -16.45 13.07 -0.67
N ASN A 29 -15.88 14.14 -0.13
CA ASN A 29 -15.25 15.21 -0.91
C ASN A 29 -13.72 15.10 -0.94
N ARG A 30 -13.14 14.07 -0.31
CA ARG A 30 -11.69 13.95 -0.17
C ARG A 30 -11.23 12.55 -0.55
N LYS A 31 -10.29 12.50 -1.49
CA LYS A 31 -9.53 11.30 -1.79
C LYS A 31 -8.37 11.11 -0.83
N GLU A 32 -8.00 9.86 -0.63
CA GLU A 32 -6.85 9.45 0.15
C GLU A 32 -5.54 9.82 -0.57
N SER A 33 -4.50 10.12 0.20
CA SER A 33 -3.12 10.24 -0.30
C SER A 33 -2.29 8.98 -0.01
N THR A 34 -1.21 8.74 -0.77
CA THR A 34 -0.30 7.60 -0.52
C THR A 34 0.28 7.59 0.88
N ALA A 35 0.54 8.76 1.47
CA ALA A 35 1.00 8.85 2.87
C ALA A 35 -0.05 8.32 3.86
N GLU A 36 -1.34 8.58 3.62
CA GLU A 36 -2.43 8.13 4.47
C GLU A 36 -2.68 6.63 4.34
N HIS A 37 -2.64 6.11 3.11
CA HIS A 37 -2.64 4.67 2.82
C HIS A 37 -1.51 3.96 3.58
N SER A 38 -0.28 4.45 3.43
CA SER A 38 0.89 3.86 4.08
C SER A 38 0.80 3.87 5.61
N TRP A 39 0.23 4.94 6.18
CA TRP A 39 -0.06 5.02 7.62
C TRP A 39 -1.11 3.99 8.05
N MET A 40 -2.23 3.89 7.32
CA MET A 40 -3.32 2.96 7.65
C MET A 40 -2.87 1.51 7.49
N LEU A 41 -2.12 1.19 6.43
CA LEU A 41 -1.48 -0.11 6.24
C LEU A 41 -0.53 -0.46 7.39
N SER A 42 0.33 0.48 7.80
CA SER A 42 1.26 0.26 8.92
C SER A 42 0.53 0.01 10.24
N MET A 43 -0.58 0.73 10.48
CA MET A 43 -1.43 0.51 11.66
C MET A 43 -2.13 -0.85 11.60
N LEU A 44 -2.67 -1.22 10.43
CA LEU A 44 -3.29 -2.52 10.20
C LEU A 44 -2.28 -3.65 10.43
N ALA A 45 -1.05 -3.52 9.92
CA ALA A 45 0.03 -4.46 10.11
C ALA A 45 0.38 -4.61 11.60
N LEU A 46 0.60 -3.50 12.31
CA LEU A 46 0.93 -3.47 13.73
C LEU A 46 -0.09 -4.24 14.57
N ILE A 47 -1.39 -3.98 14.36
CA ILE A 47 -2.47 -4.61 15.11
C ILE A 47 -2.64 -6.10 14.72
N SER A 48 -2.26 -6.46 13.49
CA SER A 48 -2.33 -7.83 12.99
C SER A 48 -1.22 -8.73 13.53
N LEU A 49 -0.07 -8.18 13.95
CA LEU A 49 1.10 -8.97 14.37
C LEU A 49 0.78 -10.12 15.35
N PRO A 50 0.00 -9.92 16.44
CA PRO A 50 -0.30 -11.00 17.39
C PRO A 50 -1.25 -12.10 16.84
N LYS A 51 -1.79 -11.91 15.64
CA LYS A 51 -2.74 -12.82 14.97
C LYS A 51 -2.11 -13.59 13.82
N LEU A 52 -0.95 -13.16 13.34
CA LEU A 52 -0.18 -13.86 12.32
C LEU A 52 0.47 -15.11 12.94
N GLY A 53 0.68 -16.14 12.10
CA GLY A 53 1.32 -17.38 12.56
C GLY A 53 2.74 -17.19 13.12
N ASP A 54 3.28 -18.24 13.74
CA ASP A 54 4.63 -18.24 14.31
C ASP A 54 5.71 -17.95 13.25
N ASN A 55 6.84 -17.36 13.68
CA ASN A 55 8.02 -17.00 12.86
C ASN A 55 7.81 -15.85 11.86
N VAL A 56 7.25 -14.73 12.31
CA VAL A 56 7.23 -13.47 11.53
C VAL A 56 8.06 -12.40 12.22
N ASP A 57 8.86 -11.66 11.45
CA ASP A 57 9.55 -10.47 11.95
C ASP A 57 8.63 -9.23 11.85
N GLY A 58 8.04 -8.86 12.98
CA GLY A 58 7.16 -7.70 13.05
C GLY A 58 7.83 -6.37 12.72
N LEU A 59 9.13 -6.19 13.03
CA LEU A 59 9.86 -4.98 12.67
C LEU A 59 10.07 -4.92 11.15
N ARG A 60 10.41 -6.05 10.52
CA ARG A 60 10.53 -6.13 9.06
C ARG A 60 9.21 -5.84 8.37
N ILE A 61 8.09 -6.40 8.86
CA ILE A 61 6.73 -6.11 8.35
C ILE A 61 6.45 -4.61 8.38
N LEU A 62 6.70 -3.94 9.52
CA LEU A 62 6.45 -2.50 9.64
C LEU A 62 7.34 -1.67 8.70
N LYS A 63 8.62 -2.04 8.57
CA LYS A 63 9.55 -1.37 7.64
C LYS A 63 9.07 -1.50 6.20
N LEU A 64 8.65 -2.70 5.78
CA LEU A 64 8.08 -2.95 4.47
C LEU A 64 6.80 -2.13 4.25
N SER A 65 5.88 -2.10 5.22
CA SER A 65 4.65 -1.29 5.14
C SER A 65 4.93 0.21 4.97
N ILE A 66 5.99 0.74 5.58
CA ILE A 66 6.36 2.15 5.45
C ILE A 66 7.01 2.44 4.09
N VAL A 67 7.85 1.53 3.60
CA VAL A 67 8.68 1.77 2.40
C VAL A 67 7.96 1.41 1.10
N HIS A 68 6.98 0.49 1.10
CA HIS A 68 6.48 -0.12 -0.14
C HIS A 68 6.15 0.86 -1.30
N ASP A 69 5.42 1.95 -1.01
CA ASP A 69 4.99 2.94 -2.00
C ASP A 69 5.81 4.25 -1.96
N PHE A 70 6.99 4.27 -1.32
CA PHE A 70 7.76 5.52 -1.14
C PHE A 70 8.17 6.17 -2.47
N THR A 71 8.34 5.35 -3.52
CA THR A 71 8.69 5.78 -4.88
C THR A 71 7.59 6.60 -5.54
N GLU A 72 6.33 6.45 -5.13
CA GLU A 72 5.19 7.22 -5.64
C GLU A 72 5.31 8.72 -5.34
N ALA A 73 6.20 9.11 -4.43
CA ALA A 73 6.55 10.50 -4.17
C ALA A 73 7.06 11.23 -5.43
N LEU A 74 7.71 10.50 -6.34
CA LEU A 74 8.22 11.02 -7.60
C LEU A 74 7.58 10.34 -8.82
N ALA A 75 7.21 9.06 -8.72
CA ALA A 75 6.58 8.31 -9.82
C ALA A 75 5.08 8.60 -9.97
N GLY A 76 4.42 9.10 -8.91
CA GLY A 76 2.97 9.20 -8.81
C GLY A 76 2.29 7.86 -8.48
N ASP A 77 1.01 7.90 -8.11
CA ASP A 77 0.16 6.71 -7.98
C ASP A 77 -0.57 6.47 -9.31
N ILE A 78 -0.45 5.27 -9.84
CA ILE A 78 -1.20 4.84 -11.04
C ILE A 78 -2.14 3.70 -10.59
N PRO A 79 -3.46 3.94 -10.51
CA PRO A 79 -4.42 2.94 -10.09
C PRO A 79 -4.30 1.66 -10.90
N THR A 80 -4.45 0.50 -10.27
CA THR A 80 -4.24 -0.80 -10.94
C THR A 80 -5.10 -0.99 -12.20
N HIS A 81 -6.28 -0.39 -12.27
CA HIS A 81 -7.17 -0.49 -13.43
C HIS A 81 -6.77 0.43 -14.60
N ASP A 82 -5.98 1.47 -14.32
CA ASP A 82 -5.47 2.43 -15.31
C ASP A 82 -4.12 2.01 -15.89
N GLN A 83 -3.45 1.01 -15.30
CA GLN A 83 -2.17 0.51 -15.79
C GLN A 83 -2.32 -0.17 -17.15
N THR A 84 -1.56 0.30 -18.13
CA THR A 84 -1.45 -0.23 -19.48
C THR A 84 -0.11 -0.92 -19.70
N ASP A 85 -0.01 -1.80 -20.71
CA ASP A 85 1.27 -2.39 -21.12
C ASP A 85 2.29 -1.34 -21.61
N ALA A 86 1.83 -0.11 -21.91
CA ALA A 86 2.69 1.02 -22.28
C ALA A 86 3.21 1.79 -21.07
N ASP A 87 2.62 1.60 -19.89
CA ASP A 87 3.09 2.22 -18.66
C ASP A 87 4.32 1.50 -18.17
N ASP A 88 5.47 2.17 -18.30
CA ASP A 88 6.75 1.72 -17.77
C ASP A 88 6.79 1.94 -16.23
N LYS A 89 5.71 1.60 -15.51
CA LYS A 89 5.51 1.87 -14.07
C LYS A 89 6.72 1.42 -13.26
N GLN A 90 7.14 0.17 -13.46
CA GLN A 90 8.27 -0.39 -12.74
C GLN A 90 9.58 0.36 -13.04
N LYS A 91 9.78 0.82 -14.28
CA LYS A 91 10.95 1.64 -14.63
C LYS A 91 10.88 3.02 -14.02
N ASN A 92 9.71 3.65 -14.01
CA ASN A 92 9.50 4.96 -13.39
C ASN A 92 9.73 4.89 -11.87
N GLU A 93 9.23 3.84 -11.20
CA GLU A 93 9.46 3.59 -9.79
C GLU A 93 10.93 3.30 -9.49
N ARG A 94 11.61 2.50 -10.33
CA ARG A 94 13.06 2.28 -10.20
C ARG A 94 13.87 3.57 -10.37
N ALA A 95 13.53 4.41 -11.34
CA ALA A 95 14.18 5.71 -11.53
C ALA A 95 13.89 6.68 -10.36
N ALA A 96 12.66 6.67 -9.83
CA ALA A 96 12.30 7.43 -8.63
C ALA A 96 13.11 6.97 -7.42
N LYS A 97 13.17 5.65 -7.19
CA LYS A 97 13.95 5.01 -6.13
C LYS A 97 15.42 5.43 -6.19
N GLU A 98 16.07 5.25 -7.34
CA GLU A 98 17.48 5.62 -7.55
C GLU A 98 17.74 7.10 -7.20
N LYS A 99 16.86 7.99 -7.65
CA LYS A 99 16.96 9.43 -7.37
C LYS A 99 16.73 9.78 -5.90
N MET A 100 15.79 9.11 -5.22
CA MET A 100 15.51 9.37 -3.81
C MET A 100 16.62 8.85 -2.91
N LEU A 101 17.19 7.68 -3.24
CA LEU A 101 18.23 7.04 -2.45
C LEU A 101 19.63 7.64 -2.67
N SER A 102 19.88 8.31 -3.80
CA SER A 102 21.20 8.92 -4.08
C SER A 102 21.63 9.99 -3.08
N ASN A 103 20.70 10.51 -2.28
CA ASN A 103 20.94 11.54 -1.28
C ASN A 103 21.17 10.96 0.13
N LEU A 104 21.10 9.64 0.30
CA LEU A 104 21.27 8.97 1.59
C LEU A 104 22.67 8.33 1.70
N PRO A 105 23.21 8.16 2.92
CA PRO A 105 24.37 7.31 3.15
C PRO A 105 24.18 5.90 2.60
N ASP A 106 25.25 5.31 2.07
CA ASP A 106 25.21 4.00 1.39
C ASP A 106 24.55 2.89 2.22
N ASP A 107 24.77 2.87 3.54
CA ASP A 107 24.18 1.88 4.45
C ASP A 107 22.67 2.04 4.61
N ILE A 108 22.19 3.27 4.78
CA ILE A 108 20.76 3.60 4.90
C ILE A 108 20.07 3.42 3.55
N ALA A 109 20.67 3.93 2.47
CA ALA A 109 20.18 3.79 1.11
C ALA A 109 20.00 2.31 0.76
N LYS A 110 21.00 1.48 1.08
CA LYS A 110 20.95 0.05 0.86
C LYS A 110 19.83 -0.64 1.66
N GLU A 111 19.62 -0.27 2.92
CA GLU A 111 18.55 -0.88 3.72
C GLU A 111 17.16 -0.61 3.12
N ILE A 112 16.89 0.63 2.68
CA ILE A 112 15.63 1.01 2.05
C ILE A 112 15.48 0.35 0.68
N ASP A 113 16.56 0.29 -0.10
CA ASP A 113 16.60 -0.40 -1.39
C ASP A 113 16.25 -1.88 -1.26
N ASP A 114 16.91 -2.58 -0.32
CA ASP A 114 16.68 -3.99 -0.05
C ASP A 114 15.24 -4.26 0.42
N LEU A 115 14.65 -3.36 1.22
CA LEU A 115 13.24 -3.44 1.63
C LEU A 115 12.29 -3.29 0.44
N TRP A 116 12.54 -2.31 -0.43
CA TRP A 116 11.69 -2.07 -1.60
C TRP A 116 11.78 -3.22 -2.60
N GLU A 117 12.99 -3.71 -2.91
CA GLU A 117 13.16 -4.88 -3.78
C GLU A 117 12.55 -6.15 -3.17
N GLU A 118 12.63 -6.34 -1.85
CA GLU A 118 11.96 -7.47 -1.17
C GLU A 118 10.43 -7.40 -1.33
N TYR A 119 9.86 -6.19 -1.19
CA TYR A 119 8.44 -5.97 -1.42
C TYR A 119 8.07 -6.21 -2.88
N GLU A 120 8.86 -5.78 -3.85
CA GLU A 120 8.55 -6.01 -5.26
C GLU A 120 8.69 -7.48 -5.66
N ALA A 121 9.72 -8.17 -5.16
CA ALA A 121 9.98 -9.57 -5.48
C ALA A 121 8.95 -10.54 -4.88
N GLN A 122 8.33 -10.18 -3.75
CA GLN A 122 7.29 -10.98 -3.10
C GLN A 122 7.74 -12.42 -2.81
N GLU A 123 8.99 -12.61 -2.37
CA GLU A 123 9.58 -13.94 -2.11
C GLU A 123 9.53 -14.35 -0.63
N THR A 124 9.76 -13.40 0.29
CA THR A 124 9.79 -13.62 1.74
C THR A 124 8.38 -13.76 2.33
N ARG A 125 8.28 -14.29 3.56
CA ARG A 125 6.98 -14.40 4.24
C ARG A 125 6.45 -13.01 4.61
N GLU A 126 7.33 -12.13 5.07
CA GLU A 126 7.04 -10.77 5.47
C GLU A 126 6.52 -9.93 4.30
N SER A 127 7.17 -9.96 3.12
CA SER A 127 6.70 -9.18 1.97
C SER A 127 5.36 -9.67 1.42
N LYS A 128 5.13 -10.99 1.43
CA LYS A 128 3.82 -11.58 1.10
C LYS A 128 2.72 -11.16 2.07
N ILE A 129 3.02 -11.11 3.37
CA ILE A 129 2.09 -10.62 4.40
C ILE A 129 1.76 -9.15 4.15
N VAL A 130 2.76 -8.29 3.92
CA VAL A 130 2.51 -6.86 3.65
C VAL A 130 1.71 -6.68 2.37
N LYS A 131 1.96 -7.46 1.32
CA LYS A 131 1.14 -7.42 0.10
C LYS A 131 -0.30 -7.84 0.33
N ALA A 132 -0.53 -8.88 1.12
CA ALA A 132 -1.88 -9.28 1.49
C ALA A 132 -2.60 -8.18 2.27
N LEU A 133 -1.92 -7.56 3.24
CA LEU A 133 -2.46 -6.46 4.02
C LEU A 133 -2.72 -5.21 3.16
N ASP A 134 -1.82 -4.85 2.26
CA ASP A 134 -1.99 -3.75 1.28
C ASP A 134 -3.29 -3.94 0.48
N LYS A 135 -3.52 -5.16 -0.04
CA LYS A 135 -4.72 -5.47 -0.83
C LYS A 135 -6.00 -5.51 0.00
N ILE A 136 -5.91 -5.94 1.27
CA ILE A 136 -7.05 -5.92 2.21
C ILE A 136 -7.38 -4.48 2.61
N GLU A 137 -6.38 -3.65 2.87
CA GLU A 137 -6.50 -2.23 3.21
C GLU A 137 -7.29 -1.50 2.12
N VAL A 138 -6.92 -1.68 0.84
CA VAL A 138 -7.65 -1.06 -0.29
C VAL A 138 -9.16 -1.38 -0.23
N GLY A 139 -9.50 -2.63 0.11
CA GLY A 139 -10.89 -3.03 0.30
C GLY A 139 -11.56 -2.38 1.51
N PHE A 140 -10.84 -2.22 2.63
CA PHE A 140 -11.34 -1.46 3.77
C PHE A 140 -11.59 -0.01 3.42
N GLN A 141 -10.65 0.65 2.73
CA GLN A 141 -10.78 2.05 2.35
C GLN A 141 -11.95 2.29 1.41
N HIS A 142 -12.17 1.41 0.42
CA HIS A 142 -13.37 1.48 -0.42
C HIS A 142 -14.65 1.30 0.39
N ASN A 143 -14.66 0.34 1.32
CA ASN A 143 -15.83 0.05 2.13
C ASN A 143 -16.14 1.14 3.18
N THR A 144 -15.14 1.88 3.67
CA THR A 144 -15.35 3.04 4.54
C THR A 144 -15.85 4.27 3.79
N ALA A 145 -15.45 4.45 2.52
CA ALA A 145 -15.90 5.55 1.67
C ALA A 145 -17.42 5.56 1.47
N ASP A 146 -18.06 6.72 1.41
CA ASP A 146 -19.50 6.81 1.14
C ASP A 146 -19.88 6.13 -0.19
N PHE A 147 -20.97 5.36 -0.22
CA PHE A 147 -21.36 4.62 -1.44
C PHE A 147 -21.59 5.54 -2.65
N SER A 148 -21.94 6.81 -2.44
CA SER A 148 -22.12 7.80 -3.51
C SER A 148 -20.83 8.15 -4.25
N THR A 149 -19.65 7.86 -3.70
CA THR A 149 -18.38 8.09 -4.40
C THR A 149 -17.97 6.95 -5.32
N TRP A 150 -18.65 5.79 -5.24
CA TRP A 150 -18.33 4.62 -6.03
C TRP A 150 -18.78 4.80 -7.48
N ASN A 151 -17.83 4.81 -8.40
CA ASN A 151 -18.10 4.77 -9.83
C ASN A 151 -18.47 3.34 -10.28
N ASP A 152 -18.74 3.12 -11.57
CA ASP A 152 -19.12 1.80 -12.06
C ASP A 152 -17.95 0.79 -12.03
N GLU A 153 -16.71 1.28 -12.11
CA GLU A 153 -15.50 0.47 -11.95
C GLU A 153 -15.34 0.02 -10.51
N ASP A 154 -15.57 0.90 -9.54
CA ASP A 154 -15.55 0.61 -8.11
C ASP A 154 -16.61 -0.42 -7.75
N LYS A 155 -17.77 -0.39 -8.40
CA LYS A 155 -18.83 -1.39 -8.21
C LYS A 155 -18.50 -2.72 -8.91
N GLY A 156 -17.88 -2.65 -10.08
CA GLY A 156 -17.40 -3.79 -10.86
C GLY A 156 -16.10 -4.40 -10.34
N TYR A 157 -15.40 -3.72 -9.43
CA TYR A 157 -14.09 -4.13 -8.95
C TYR A 157 -14.13 -5.52 -8.34
N PRO A 158 -13.19 -6.43 -8.69
CA PRO A 158 -13.27 -7.82 -8.32
C PRO A 158 -13.35 -7.97 -6.80
N ILE A 159 -14.44 -8.57 -6.32
CA ILE A 159 -14.64 -8.83 -4.88
C ILE A 159 -13.49 -9.67 -4.32
N ASN A 160 -12.83 -10.48 -5.16
CA ASN A 160 -11.75 -11.39 -4.79
C ASN A 160 -10.34 -10.84 -5.02
N TYR A 161 -10.16 -9.53 -5.22
CA TYR A 161 -8.85 -8.95 -5.55
C TYR A 161 -7.72 -9.32 -4.58
N ALA A 162 -8.02 -9.36 -3.27
CA ALA A 162 -7.07 -9.76 -2.23
C ALA A 162 -7.01 -11.27 -1.96
N GLU A 163 -7.90 -12.08 -2.56
CA GLU A 163 -8.10 -13.50 -2.22
C GLU A 163 -6.81 -14.30 -2.33
N LYS A 164 -6.15 -14.27 -3.50
CA LYS A 164 -4.91 -15.03 -3.74
C LYS A 164 -3.76 -14.68 -2.78
N TYR A 165 -3.72 -13.44 -2.29
CA TYR A 165 -2.67 -12.98 -1.38
C TYR A 165 -2.99 -13.38 0.07
N SER A 166 -4.26 -13.36 0.46
CA SER A 166 -4.70 -13.65 1.81
C SER A 166 -4.59 -15.14 2.22
N GLU A 167 -4.48 -16.06 1.27
CA GLU A 167 -4.41 -17.51 1.52
C GLU A 167 -3.13 -17.98 2.27
N ILE A 168 -2.11 -17.13 2.36
CA ILE A 168 -0.82 -17.46 2.99
C ILE A 168 -0.88 -17.61 4.52
N ASP A 169 -1.97 -17.10 5.13
CA ASP A 169 -2.17 -17.10 6.57
C ASP A 169 -3.68 -17.18 6.92
N PRO A 170 -4.11 -18.07 7.83
CA PRO A 170 -5.52 -18.22 8.18
C PRO A 170 -6.19 -16.94 8.69
N PHE A 171 -5.46 -16.08 9.42
CA PHE A 171 -6.00 -14.83 9.91
C PHE A 171 -6.26 -13.86 8.76
N LEU A 172 -5.30 -13.73 7.82
CA LEU A 172 -5.44 -12.86 6.66
C LEU A 172 -6.60 -13.30 5.76
N LYS A 173 -6.76 -14.61 5.55
CA LYS A 173 -7.88 -15.20 4.81
C LYS A 173 -9.22 -14.83 5.44
N GLU A 174 -9.35 -14.96 6.76
CA GLU A 174 -10.58 -14.63 7.47
C GLU A 174 -10.86 -13.12 7.46
N LEU A 175 -9.83 -12.29 7.66
CA LEU A 175 -9.94 -10.84 7.59
C LEU A 175 -10.45 -10.38 6.22
N ASN A 176 -9.87 -10.92 5.16
CA ASN A 176 -10.32 -10.66 3.79
C ASN A 176 -11.77 -11.14 3.57
N ARG A 177 -12.13 -12.33 4.06
CA ARG A 177 -13.51 -12.84 3.97
C ARG A 177 -14.53 -11.90 4.60
N ILE A 178 -14.22 -11.37 5.79
CA ILE A 178 -15.09 -10.39 6.48
C ILE A 178 -15.20 -9.11 5.64
N ASN A 179 -14.08 -8.61 5.12
CA ASN A 179 -14.04 -7.42 4.27
C ASN A 179 -14.91 -7.58 3.01
N MET A 180 -14.82 -8.73 2.34
CA MET A 180 -15.66 -9.07 1.18
C MET A 180 -17.15 -9.11 1.52
N ASN A 181 -17.52 -9.65 2.69
CA ASN A 181 -18.92 -9.67 3.13
C ASN A 181 -19.46 -8.27 3.41
N TRP A 182 -18.65 -7.40 4.01
CA TRP A 182 -19.01 -6.00 4.19
C TRP A 182 -19.27 -5.31 2.85
N ARG A 183 -18.36 -5.49 1.88
CA ARG A 183 -18.52 -4.98 0.52
C ARG A 183 -19.82 -5.45 -0.15
N LYS A 184 -20.11 -6.76 -0.09
CA LYS A 184 -21.35 -7.35 -0.65
C LYS A 184 -22.60 -6.74 -0.03
N LYS A 185 -22.60 -6.55 1.30
CA LYS A 185 -23.69 -5.90 2.00
C LYS A 185 -23.88 -4.46 1.51
N LYS A 186 -22.79 -3.70 1.40
CA LYS A 186 -22.82 -2.31 0.93
C LYS A 186 -23.38 -2.19 -0.50
N LEU A 187 -22.94 -3.07 -1.41
CA LEU A 187 -23.48 -3.16 -2.77
C LEU A 187 -24.98 -3.48 -2.78
N SER A 188 -25.43 -4.37 -1.90
CA SER A 188 -26.85 -4.75 -1.79
C SER A 188 -27.71 -3.63 -1.20
N ASP A 189 -27.20 -2.92 -0.20
CA ASP A 189 -27.92 -1.86 0.52
C ASP A 189 -27.91 -0.53 -0.26
N GLY A 190 -26.92 -0.35 -1.15
CA GLY A 190 -26.70 0.87 -1.93
C GLY A 190 -26.32 2.08 -1.06
N LYS A 191 -25.77 1.84 0.13
CA LYS A 191 -25.43 2.83 1.16
C LYS A 191 -24.21 2.38 1.96
#